data_AF-A0A8T5MCY9-F1
#
_entry.id   AF-A0A8T5MCY9-F1
#
_cell.length_a   1.000
_cell.length_b   1.000
_cell.length_c   1.000
_cell.angle_alpha   90.00
_cell.angle_beta   90.00
_cell.angle_gamma   90.00
#
_symmetry.space_group_name_H-M   'P 1'
#
loop_
_entity.id
_entity.type
_entity.pdbx_description
1 polymer ?
#
loop_
_entity_poly.entity_id
_entity_poly.type
_entity_poly.pdbx_seq_one_letter_code
_entity_poly.pdbx_strand_id
1 'polypeptide(L)' 'MPILKSKEIAKMSEKDRKDKLKELKLELVRANVTANRTNAKTKELKRAISRLLTMMNTQKTKSTNPLTREGELKKK' A
#
# COMPACT_ATOMS: atom_id res chain seq x y z
N MET A 1 -16.39 -1.27 -5.81
CA MET A 1 -16.45 -0.62 -4.47
C MET A 1 -15.08 -0.09 -4.08
N PRO A 2 -14.92 1.09 -3.47
CA PRO A 2 -13.62 1.51 -2.95
C PRO A 2 -13.51 1.06 -1.49
N ILE A 3 -12.76 -0.03 -1.22
CA ILE A 3 -12.55 -0.57 0.14
C ILE A 3 -11.84 0.45 1.05
N LEU A 4 -11.10 1.42 0.50
CA LEU A 4 -10.40 2.45 1.27
C LEU A 4 -10.27 3.74 0.44
N LYS A 5 -10.86 4.85 0.91
CA LYS A 5 -10.68 6.18 0.31
C LYS A 5 -9.44 6.86 0.89
N SER A 6 -8.76 7.68 0.08
CA SER A 6 -7.56 8.41 0.53
C SER A 6 -7.80 9.29 1.76
N LYS A 7 -9.02 9.84 1.91
CA LYS A 7 -9.43 10.62 3.08
C LYS A 7 -9.46 9.79 4.37
N GLU A 8 -9.82 8.51 4.29
CA GLU A 8 -9.87 7.60 5.43
C GLU A 8 -8.45 7.20 5.84
N ILE A 9 -7.62 6.84 4.85
CA ILE A 9 -6.21 6.54 5.04
C ILE A 9 -5.48 7.70 5.72
N ALA A 10 -5.78 8.94 5.33
CA ALA A 10 -5.15 10.12 5.90
C ALA A 10 -5.42 10.29 7.40
N LYS A 11 -6.58 9.84 7.90
CA LYS A 11 -6.97 9.91 9.32
C LYS A 11 -6.39 8.79 10.17
N MET A 12 -5.93 7.70 9.55
CA MET A 12 -5.34 6.56 10.26
C MET A 12 -3.93 6.89 10.77
N SER A 13 -3.58 6.36 11.94
CA SER A 13 -2.21 6.42 12.46
C SER A 13 -1.25 5.57 11.60
N GLU A 14 0.05 5.77 11.74
CA GLU A 14 1.03 4.97 11.00
C GLU A 14 0.94 3.47 11.35
N LYS A 15 0.67 3.16 12.62
CA LYS A 15 0.47 1.79 13.09
C LYS A 15 -0.77 1.17 12.44
N ASP A 16 -1.89 1.88 12.43
CA ASP A 16 -3.14 1.37 11.85
C ASP A 16 -3.00 1.16 10.34
N ARG A 17 -2.25 2.04 9.65
CA ARG A 17 -1.94 1.86 8.23
C ARG A 17 -1.11 0.60 7.99
N LYS A 18 -0.11 0.31 8.83
CA LYS A 18 0.71 -0.93 8.73
C LYS A 18 -0.12 -2.18 8.99
N ASP A 19 -0.98 -2.15 10.01
CA ASP A 19 -1.85 -3.27 10.37
C ASP A 19 -2.86 -3.53 9.24
N LYS A 20 -3.49 -2.47 8.70
CA LYS A 20 -4.40 -2.59 7.55
C LYS A 20 -3.70 -3.07 6.27
N LEU A 21 -2.45 -2.67 6.04
CA LEU A 21 -1.66 -3.16 4.92
C LEU A 21 -1.45 -4.67 4.98
N LYS A 22 -1.16 -5.22 6.17
CA LYS A 22 -0.99 -6.65 6.38
C LYS A 22 -2.28 -7.41 6.10
N GLU A 23 -3.40 -6.91 6.61
CA GLU A 23 -4.73 -7.48 6.40
C GLU A 23 -5.09 -7.54 4.91
N LEU A 24 -4.93 -6.42 4.18
CA LEU A 24 -5.21 -6.36 2.74
C LEU A 24 -4.32 -7.28 1.90
N LYS A 25 -3.04 -7.45 2.30
CA LYS A 25 -2.13 -8.40 1.66
C LYS A 25 -2.58 -9.85 1.88
N LEU A 26 -2.99 -10.20 3.10
CA LEU A 26 -3.48 -11.53 3.42
C LEU A 26 -4.75 -11.86 2.64
N GLU A 27 -5.69 -10.90 2.55
CA GLU A 27 -6.90 -11.08 1.77
C GLU A 27 -6.60 -11.21 0.27
N LEU A 28 -5.61 -10.47 -0.25
CA LEU A 28 -5.17 -10.61 -1.64
C LEU A 28 -4.60 -12.00 -1.93
N VAL A 29 -3.79 -12.55 -1.02
CA VAL A 29 -3.25 -13.91 -1.15
C VAL A 29 -4.38 -14.92 -1.19
N ARG A 30 -5.32 -14.86 -0.23
CA ARG A 30 -6.50 -15.75 -0.20
C ARG A 30 -7.30 -15.64 -1.49
N ALA A 31 -7.60 -14.42 -1.94
CA ALA A 31 -8.37 -14.19 -3.16
C ALA A 31 -7.67 -14.68 -4.43
N ASN A 32 -6.33 -14.59 -4.50
CA ASN A 32 -5.57 -15.13 -5.63
C ASN A 32 -5.57 -16.67 -5.63
N VAL A 33 -5.40 -17.30 -4.47
CA VAL A 33 -5.40 -18.76 -4.33
C VAL A 33 -6.75 -19.34 -4.75
N THR A 34 -7.86 -18.73 -4.34
CA THR A 34 -9.20 -19.20 -4.69
C THR A 34 -9.56 -18.96 -6.16
N ALA A 35 -9.11 -17.84 -6.75
CA ALA A 35 -9.61 -17.42 -8.05
C ALA A 35 -8.87 -18.03 -9.25
N ASN A 36 -7.64 -18.52 -9.08
CA ASN A 36 -6.73 -19.04 -10.11
C ASN A 36 -6.52 -18.12 -11.36
N ARG A 37 -7.16 -16.94 -11.38
CA ARG A 37 -7.16 -15.88 -12.41
C ARG A 37 -7.45 -14.53 -11.74
N THR A 38 -7.03 -13.44 -12.39
CA THR A 38 -7.27 -12.08 -11.87
C THR A 38 -8.74 -11.71 -11.96
N ASN A 39 -9.42 -11.56 -10.82
CA ASN A 39 -10.83 -11.16 -10.73
C ASN A 39 -10.98 -9.68 -10.30
N ALA A 40 -12.22 -9.17 -10.32
CA ALA A 40 -12.49 -7.78 -9.91
C ALA A 40 -12.05 -7.50 -8.47
N LYS A 41 -12.22 -8.48 -7.57
CA LYS A 41 -11.82 -8.38 -6.16
C LYS A 41 -10.31 -8.21 -5.98
N THR A 42 -9.49 -8.97 -6.70
CA THR A 42 -8.02 -8.86 -6.61
C THR A 42 -7.52 -7.55 -7.20
N LYS A 43 -8.15 -7.04 -8.27
CA LYS A 43 -7.86 -5.70 -8.81
C LYS A 43 -8.17 -4.60 -7.78
N GLU A 44 -9.29 -4.71 -7.07
CA GLU A 44 -9.65 -3.73 -6.03
C GLU A 44 -8.71 -3.76 -4.82
N LEU A 45 -8.33 -4.96 -4.34
CA LEU A 45 -7.36 -5.12 -3.25
C LEU A 45 -6.00 -4.54 -3.62
N LYS A 46 -5.50 -4.81 -4.83
CA LYS A 46 -4.26 -4.21 -5.35
C LYS A 46 -4.34 -2.67 -5.35
N ARG A 47 -5.45 -2.10 -5.83
CA ARG A 47 -5.66 -0.63 -5.83
C ARG A 47 -5.67 -0.05 -4.41
N ALA A 48 -6.30 -0.72 -3.45
CA ALA A 48 -6.32 -0.28 -2.05
C ALA A 48 -4.92 -0.29 -1.44
N ILE A 49 -4.14 -1.37 -1.67
CA ILE A 49 -2.75 -1.48 -1.24
C ILE A 49 -1.88 -0.37 -1.84
N SER A 50 -2.00 -0.11 -3.16
CA SER A 50 -1.24 0.96 -3.83
C SER A 50 -1.52 2.32 -3.20
N ARG A 51 -2.79 2.67 -2.96
CA ARG A 51 -3.15 3.95 -2.32
C ARG A 51 -2.57 4.08 -0.91
N LEU A 52 -2.64 3.02 -0.13
CA LEU A 52 -2.10 2.98 1.23
C LEU A 52 -0.58 3.20 1.23
N LEU A 53 0.14 2.50 0.35
CA LEU A 53 1.59 2.63 0.20
C LEU A 53 1.99 4.03 -0.27
N THR A 54 1.28 4.60 -1.25
CA THR A 54 1.53 5.97 -1.71
C THR A 54 1.39 6.97 -0.56
N MET A 55 0.29 6.88 0.20
CA MET A 55 0.06 7.78 1.35
C MET A 55 1.12 7.64 2.44
N MET A 56 1.57 6.41 2.71
CA MET A 56 2.67 6.18 3.67
C MET A 56 3.99 6.80 3.18
N ASN A 57 4.29 6.66 1.88
CA ASN A 57 5.53 7.21 1.31
C ASN A 57 5.52 8.74 1.27
N THR A 58 4.38 9.36 0.94
CA THR A 58 4.23 10.83 0.93
C THR A 58 4.45 11.45 2.31
N GLN A 59 4.04 10.78 3.40
CA GLN A 59 4.27 11.27 4.75
C GLN A 59 5.75 11.16 5.14
N LYS A 60 6.44 10.10 4.69
CA LYS A 60 7.89 9.92 4.93
C LYS A 60 8.73 10.96 4.19
N THR A 61 8.36 11.32 2.96
CA THR A 61 9.09 12.35 2.18
C THR A 61 8.92 13.76 2.73
N LYS A 62 7.87 14.03 3.52
CA LYS A 62 7.71 15.33 4.20
C LYS A 62 8.64 15.48 5.41
N SER A 63 9.08 14.37 6.02
CA SER A 63 9.94 14.38 7.20
C SER A 63 11.43 14.20 6.90
N THR A 64 11.82 13.84 5.67
CA THR A 64 13.22 13.67 5.27
C THR A 64 13.49 14.29 3.91
N ASN A 65 14.51 15.15 3.84
CA ASN A 65 14.96 15.92 2.67
C ASN A 65 14.97 15.09 1.36
N PRO A 66 14.49 15.63 0.21
CA PRO A 66 14.22 14.86 -1.02
C PRO A 66 15.43 14.38 -1.85
N LEU A 67 16.68 14.52 -1.36
CA LEU A 67 17.90 14.41 -2.18
C LEU A 67 18.64 13.04 -2.15
N THR A 68 18.19 12.01 -1.41
CA THR A 68 19.04 10.82 -1.17
C THR A 68 18.68 9.53 -1.93
N ARG A 69 17.84 9.57 -2.96
CA ARG A 69 17.44 8.33 -3.67
C ARG A 69 18.42 7.79 -4.72
N GLU A 70 19.54 8.48 -5.00
CA GLU A 70 20.53 8.01 -5.99
C GLU A 70 21.64 7.11 -5.43
N GLY A 71 21.74 6.94 -4.11
CA GLY A 71 22.88 6.27 -3.46
C GLY A 71 22.86 4.73 -3.44
N GLU A 72 21.72 4.07 -3.67
CA GLU A 72 21.61 2.61 -3.50
C GLU A 72 21.88 1.80 -4.79
N LEU A 73 22.01 2.44 -5.96
CA LEU A 73 22.26 1.76 -7.23
C LEU A 73 23.75 1.61 -7.63
N LYS A 74 24.70 2.14 -6.85
CA LYS A 74 26.15 2.05 -7.15
C LYS A 74 26.95 1.05 -6.30
N LYS A 75 26.30 0.17 -5.53
CA LYS A 75 26.97 -0.90 -4.75
C LYS A 75 26.60 -2.32 -5.21
N LYS A 76 26.60 -2.56 -6.52
CA LYS A 76 26.71 -3.90 -7.09
C LYS A 76 27.81 -3.93 -8.12
#